data_AF-A0A5C6B4T0-F1
#
_entry.id   AF-A0A5C6B4T0-F1
#
_cell.length_a   1.000
_cell.length_b   1.000
_cell.length_c   1.000
_cell.angle_alpha   90.00
_cell.angle_beta   90.00
_cell.angle_gamma   90.00
#
_symmetry.space_group_name_H-M   'P 1'
#
loop_
_entity.id
_entity.type
_entity.pdbx_description
1 polymer ?
#
loop_
_entity_poly.entity_id
_entity_poly.type
_entity_poly.pdbx_seq_one_letter_code
_entity_poly.pdbx_strand_id
1 'polypeptide(L)'
;MSASELRNDLAQRGIRLDVHGDLLRYSPRSAITPGLLERMSAHKEELLAIVQNEAHAPAIDLSDPTAVWQATLDRLEGDPHFSADILESLRKGLANWISDS
;
A
#
# COMPACT_ATOMS: atom_id res chain seq x y z
N MET A 1 -14.75 10.77 -6.39
CA MET A 1 -13.92 10.27 -5.30
C MET A 1 -13.55 8.85 -5.65
N SER A 2 -12.26 8.56 -5.76
CA SER A 2 -11.75 7.24 -6.14
C SER A 2 -11.62 6.33 -4.92
N ALA A 3 -11.53 5.01 -5.13
CA ALA A 3 -11.34 4.03 -4.05
C ALA A 3 -10.09 4.33 -3.19
N SER A 4 -9.00 4.77 -3.81
CA SER A 4 -7.76 5.17 -3.12
C SER A 4 -7.95 6.40 -2.22
N GLU A 5 -8.74 7.38 -2.68
CA GLU A 5 -9.09 8.55 -1.88
C GLU A 5 -9.96 8.16 -0.69
N LEU A 6 -10.90 7.22 -0.88
CA LEU A 6 -11.73 6.66 0.18
C LEU A 6 -10.93 5.88 1.21
N ARG A 7 -10.00 5.04 0.78
CA ARG A 7 -9.07 4.36 1.68
C ARG A 7 -8.28 5.35 2.51
N ASN A 8 -7.81 6.46 1.92
CA ASN A 8 -7.05 7.47 2.65
C ASN A 8 -7.93 8.24 3.66
N ASP A 9 -9.14 8.64 3.27
CA ASP A 9 -10.12 9.27 4.19
C ASP A 9 -10.45 8.34 5.37
N LEU A 10 -10.62 7.04 5.12
CA LEU A 10 -10.84 6.03 6.16
C LEU A 10 -9.64 5.92 7.11
N ALA A 11 -8.43 5.84 6.58
CA ALA A 11 -7.20 5.78 7.37
C ALA A 11 -7.01 7.05 8.23
N GLN A 12 -7.30 8.23 7.68
CA GLN A 12 -7.24 9.51 8.41
C GLN A 12 -8.26 9.58 9.55
N ARG A 13 -9.40 8.90 9.42
CA ARG A 13 -10.40 8.74 10.49
C ARG A 13 -10.05 7.64 11.49
N GLY A 14 -8.91 6.98 11.34
CA GLY A 14 -8.49 5.86 12.18
C GLY A 14 -9.27 4.57 11.91
N ILE A 15 -9.98 4.48 10.78
CA ILE A 15 -10.69 3.27 10.36
C ILE A 15 -9.70 2.40 9.61
N ARG A 16 -9.38 1.25 10.20
CA ARG A 16 -8.55 0.23 9.56
C ARG A 16 -9.42 -0.66 8.70
N LEU A 17 -9.03 -0.82 7.44
CA LEU A 17 -9.55 -1.84 6.54
C LEU A 17 -8.60 -3.03 6.53
N ASP A 18 -9.17 -4.22 6.56
CA ASP A 18 -8.46 -5.49 6.54
C ASP A 18 -9.17 -6.45 5.59
N VAL A 19 -8.44 -7.38 4.98
CA VAL A 19 -9.02 -8.37 4.07
C VAL A 19 -8.89 -9.75 4.70
N HIS A 20 -10.04 -10.37 4.95
CA HIS A 20 -10.12 -11.77 5.32
C HIS A 20 -10.65 -12.57 4.12
N GLY A 21 -9.71 -13.03 3.28
CA GLY A 21 -10.04 -13.73 2.03
C GLY A 21 -10.71 -12.80 1.03
N ASP A 22 -12.00 -13.00 0.79
CA ASP A 22 -12.83 -12.15 -0.10
C ASP A 22 -13.68 -11.12 0.66
N LEU A 23 -13.50 -11.03 1.99
CA LEU A 23 -14.29 -10.16 2.85
C LEU A 23 -13.48 -8.95 3.32
N LEU A 24 -14.02 -7.76 3.08
CA LEU A 24 -13.51 -6.51 3.61
C LEU A 24 -13.99 -6.33 5.06
N ARG A 25 -13.08 -6.36 6.02
CA ARG A 25 -13.34 -6.12 7.43
C ARG A 25 -12.89 -4.71 7.80
N TYR A 26 -13.62 -4.06 8.70
CA TYR A 26 -13.32 -2.70 9.15
C TYR A 26 -13.37 -2.60 10.67
N SER A 27 -12.52 -1.73 11.24
CA SER A 27 -12.54 -1.41 12.68
C SER A 27 -12.01 0.00 12.95
N PRO A 28 -12.61 0.75 13.89
CA PRO A 28 -13.77 0.40 14.72
C PRO A 28 -15.11 0.57 13.98
N ARG A 29 -16.07 -0.34 14.20
CA ARG A 29 -17.40 -0.29 13.56
C ARG A 29 -18.19 0.97 13.95
N SER A 30 -17.92 1.52 15.13
CA SER A 30 -18.58 2.74 15.64
C SER A 30 -18.24 4.00 14.84
N ALA A 31 -17.14 3.99 14.08
CA ALA A 31 -16.75 5.11 13.22
C ALA A 31 -17.38 5.02 11.81
N ILE A 32 -18.07 3.91 11.50
CA ILE A 32 -18.74 3.73 10.22
C ILE A 32 -20.12 4.37 10.27
N THR A 33 -20.29 5.45 9.52
CA THR A 33 -21.59 6.08 9.30
C THR A 33 -22.30 5.40 8.12
N PRO A 34 -23.65 5.42 8.04
CA PRO A 34 -24.39 4.80 6.95
C PRO A 34 -23.98 5.34 5.57
N GLY A 35 -23.75 6.65 5.45
CA GLY A 35 -23.26 7.25 4.19
C GLY A 35 -21.81 6.91 3.84
N LEU A 36 -21.02 6.42 4.80
CA LEU A 36 -19.68 5.87 4.54
C LEU A 36 -19.79 4.40 4.07
N LEU A 37 -20.73 3.65 4.64
CA LEU A 37 -21.01 2.28 4.23
C LEU A 37 -21.47 2.20 2.77
N GLU A 38 -22.34 3.10 2.33
CA GLU A 38 -22.78 3.17 0.92
C GLU A 38 -21.60 3.45 -0.02
N ARG A 39 -20.72 4.38 0.37
CA ARG A 39 -19.50 4.69 -0.40
C ARG A 39 -18.53 3.52 -0.45
N MET A 40 -18.35 2.82 0.66
CA MET A 40 -17.52 1.61 0.71
C MET A 40 -18.09 0.48 -0.16
N SER A 41 -19.42 0.31 -0.17
CA SER A 41 -20.08 -0.67 -1.04
C SER A 41 -19.94 -0.33 -2.52
N ALA A 42 -20.05 0.96 -2.88
CA ALA A 42 -19.87 1.42 -4.27
C ALA A 42 -18.46 1.16 -4.81
N HIS A 43 -17.45 1.13 -3.94
CA HIS A 43 -16.04 0.88 -4.30
C HIS A 43 -15.49 -0.43 -3.72
N LYS A 44 -16.35 -1.40 -3.38
CA LYS A 44 -15.94 -2.61 -2.63
C LYS A 44 -14.82 -3.37 -3.33
N GLU A 45 -14.97 -3.67 -4.62
CA GLU A 45 -14.02 -4.47 -5.38
C GLU A 45 -12.67 -3.76 -5.51
N GLU A 46 -12.68 -2.46 -5.78
CA GLU A 46 -11.45 -1.66 -5.83
C GLU A 46 -10.76 -1.56 -4.45
N LEU A 47 -11.52 -1.34 -3.37
CA LEU A 47 -10.99 -1.32 -2.01
C LEU A 47 -10.38 -2.67 -1.63
N LEU A 48 -11.02 -3.77 -2.03
CA LEU A 48 -10.53 -5.12 -1.78
C LEU A 48 -9.23 -5.37 -2.55
N ALA A 49 -9.15 -4.96 -3.82
CA ALA A 49 -7.93 -5.05 -4.61
C ALA A 49 -6.78 -4.20 -4.01
N ILE A 50 -7.08 -2.98 -3.55
CA ILE A 50 -6.10 -2.10 -2.89
C ILE A 50 -5.58 -2.77 -1.61
N VAL A 51 -6.46 -3.22 -0.73
CA VAL A 51 -6.04 -3.82 0.55
C VAL A 51 -5.37 -5.17 0.35
N GLN A 52 -5.77 -5.98 -0.64
CA GLN A 52 -5.06 -7.22 -0.98
C GLN A 52 -3.66 -6.97 -1.53
N ASN A 53 -3.48 -5.92 -2.36
CA ASN A 53 -2.17 -5.54 -2.86
C ASN A 53 -1.28 -5.05 -1.71
N GLU A 54 -1.84 -4.27 -0.76
CA GLU A 54 -1.12 -3.87 0.45
C GLU A 54 -0.79 -5.05 1.38
N ALA A 55 -1.68 -6.04 1.50
CA ALA A 55 -1.46 -7.23 2.35
C ALA A 55 -0.46 -8.23 1.75
N HIS A 56 -0.36 -8.27 0.41
CA HIS A 56 0.67 -9.03 -0.29
C HIS A 56 1.99 -8.27 -0.45
N ALA A 57 2.04 -6.99 -0.05
CA ALA A 57 3.32 -6.33 0.10
C ALA A 57 4.11 -7.12 1.15
N PRO A 58 5.37 -7.49 0.87
CA PRO A 58 6.18 -8.24 1.82
C PRO A 58 6.20 -7.46 3.14
N ALA A 59 6.08 -8.16 4.28
CA ALA A 59 6.29 -7.54 5.58
C ALA A 59 7.75 -7.08 5.64
N ILE A 60 7.99 -5.83 5.25
CA ILE A 60 9.31 -5.22 5.27
C ILE A 60 9.68 -5.03 6.73
N ASP A 61 10.83 -5.55 7.14
CA ASP A 61 11.43 -5.09 8.39
C ASP A 61 11.83 -3.63 8.22
N LEU A 62 11.05 -2.72 8.80
CA LEU A 62 11.29 -1.27 8.69
C LEU A 62 12.56 -0.82 9.42
N SER A 63 13.21 -1.70 10.19
CA SER A 63 14.49 -1.43 10.85
C SER A 63 15.67 -1.80 9.97
N ASP A 64 15.47 -2.61 8.93
CA ASP A 64 16.47 -2.95 7.94
C ASP A 64 16.38 -1.99 6.74
N PRO A 65 17.29 -1.00 6.64
CA PRO A 65 17.25 0.00 5.57
C PRO A 65 17.36 -0.63 4.17
N THR A 66 18.04 -1.79 4.06
CA THR A 66 18.17 -2.53 2.82
C THR A 66 16.83 -3.15 2.39
N ALA A 67 16.09 -3.77 3.31
CA ALA A 67 14.77 -4.34 3.05
C ALA A 67 13.76 -3.27 2.62
N VAL A 68 13.75 -2.12 3.30
CA VAL A 68 12.89 -0.97 2.93
C VAL A 68 13.20 -0.49 1.53
N TRP A 69 14.48 -0.34 1.20
CA TRP A 69 14.87 0.12 -0.12
C TRP A 69 14.57 -0.89 -1.22
N GLN A 70 14.82 -2.18 -0.97
CA GLN A 70 14.57 -3.24 -1.92
C GLN A 70 13.09 -3.36 -2.27
N ALA A 71 12.20 -3.28 -1.27
CA ALA A 71 10.77 -3.34 -1.51
C ALA A 71 10.22 -2.07 -2.17
N THR A 72 10.88 -0.92 -1.96
CA THR A 72 10.57 0.31 -2.71
C THR A 72 10.91 0.13 -4.18
N LEU A 73 12.07 -0.45 -4.51
CA LEU A 73 12.46 -0.76 -5.89
C LEU A 73 11.50 -1.75 -6.57
N ASP A 74 11.10 -2.81 -5.87
CA ASP A 74 10.13 -3.80 -6.37
C ASP A 74 8.79 -3.15 -6.73
N ARG A 75 8.31 -2.24 -5.87
CA ARG A 75 7.09 -1.45 -6.13
C ARG A 75 7.22 -0.54 -7.34
N LEU A 76 8.38 0.11 -7.51
CA LEU A 76 8.63 1.01 -8.63
C LEU A 76 8.83 0.25 -9.95
N GLU A 77 9.32 -0.98 -9.92
CA GLU A 77 9.47 -1.83 -11.12
C GLU A 77 8.12 -2.23 -11.73
N GLY A 78 7.07 -2.31 -10.92
CA GLY A 78 5.69 -2.49 -11.37
C GLY A 78 5.00 -1.23 -11.90
N ASP A 79 5.61 -0.04 -11.76
CA ASP A 79 5.00 1.23 -12.16
C ASP A 79 5.46 1.67 -13.57
N PRO A 80 4.53 1.90 -14.52
CA PRO A 80 4.88 2.23 -15.90
C PRO A 80 5.53 3.62 -16.06
N HIS A 81 5.50 4.48 -15.04
CA HIS A 81 6.19 5.77 -15.08
C HIS A 81 7.69 5.66 -14.80
N PHE A 82 8.16 4.52 -14.27
CA PHE A 82 9.56 4.31 -13.97
C PHE A 82 10.25 3.53 -15.08
N SER A 83 11.20 4.18 -15.74
CA SER A 83 12.02 3.54 -16.77
C SER A 83 13.07 2.61 -16.13
N ALA A 84 13.39 1.51 -16.80
CA ALA A 84 14.38 0.53 -16.34
C ALA A 84 15.76 1.17 -16.02
N ASP A 85 16.15 2.22 -16.75
CA ASP A 85 17.39 2.96 -16.54
C ASP A 85 17.44 3.70 -15.18
N ILE A 86 16.31 4.27 -14.77
CA ILE A 86 16.17 4.95 -13.46
C ILE A 86 16.23 3.91 -12.33
N LEU A 87 15.56 2.77 -12.51
CA LEU A 87 15.59 1.67 -11.54
C LEU A 87 17.01 1.09 -11.40
N GLU A 88 17.76 0.95 -12.50
CA GLU A 88 19.14 0.50 -12.46
C GLU A 88 20.06 1.51 -11.75
N SER A 89 19.86 2.80 -12.00
CA SER A 89 20.58 3.88 -11.31
C SER A 89 20.33 3.86 -9.79
N LEU A 90 19.08 3.66 -9.37
CA LEU A 90 18.70 3.54 -7.96
C LEU A 90 19.28 2.27 -7.30
N ARG A 91 19.33 1.14 -8.03
CA ARG A 91 19.99 -0.10 -7.57
C ARG A 91 21.49 0.10 -7.34
N LYS A 92 22.18 0.77 -8.26
CA LYS A 92 23.62 1.09 -8.11
C LYS A 92 23.87 2.03 -6.94
N GLY A 93 23.00 3.02 -6.74
CA GLY A 93 23.07 3.94 -5.59
C GLY A 93 23.01 3.20 -4.25
N LEU A 94 22.13 2.20 -4.11
CA LEU A 94 22.06 1.36 -2.92
C LEU A 94 23.35 0.58 -2.68
N ALA A 95 23.90 -0.07 -3.72
CA ALA A 95 25.11 -0.87 -3.59
C ALA A 95 26.28 -0.04 -3.06
N ASN A 96 26.37 1.22 -3.50
CA ASN A 96 27.37 2.16 -2.99
C ASN A 96 27.11 2.56 -1.53
N TRP A 97 25.86 2.79 -1.15
CA TRP A 97 25.50 3.17 0.22
C TRP A 97 25.71 2.03 1.24
N ILE A 98 25.37 0.79 0.87
CA ILE A 98 25.61 -0.39 1.72
C ILE A 98 27.11 -0.66 1.88
N SER A 99 27.91 -0.37 0.86
CA SER A 99 29.37 -0.55 0.91
C SER A 99 30.07 0.51 1.78
N ASP A 100 29.39 1.61 2.11
CA ASP A 100 29.91 2.73 2.91
C ASP A 100 29.46 2.69 4.39
N SER A 101 28.58 1.75 4.76
CA SER A 101 28.04 1.57 6.12
C SER A 101 28.81 0.58 6.98
#